data_AF-A0A800DTK0-F1
#
_entry.id   AF-A0A800DTK0-F1
#
_cell.length_a   1.000
_cell.length_b   1.000
_cell.length_c   1.000
_cell.angle_alpha   90.00
_cell.angle_beta   90.00
_cell.angle_gamma   90.00
#
_symmetry.space_group_name_H-M   'P 1'
#
loop_
_entity.id
_entity.type
_entity.pdbx_description
1 polymer ?
#
loop_
_entity_poly.entity_id
_entity_poly.type
_entity_poly.pdbx_seq_one_letter_code
_entity_poly.pdbx_strand_id
1 'polypeptide(L)'
;MEYLIDFIKSKDVTKSKIFSQLKCSKEEAQILRYITKKYIIGSEDLNVLDILLDLYEERDYEYLKKLPLVKNLLDQGWIVHSSFSNLKSDENTNLELLYSNIALSLSFLKLLEEGNLELILPEIKPYTDHLEYLQDQFFRIDLYQKLASSKQNFNINSPNISRLKNKLKLLEKRIEERLGVTKKEIEIEKIFKEYHFNEKEKIIFLALLKEEYEGSEGVLRDMNSLVDLVSFDEYERIKNRSLLEEGSKLIIENIIDY
;
A
#
# COMPACT_ATOMS: atom_id res chain seq x y z
N MET A 1 -10.26 -16.21 10.78
CA MET A 1 -11.13 -16.93 9.81
C MET A 1 -12.64 -16.75 10.01
N GLU A 2 -13.13 -16.23 11.14
CA GLU A 2 -14.58 -15.99 11.32
C GLU A 2 -15.16 -15.06 10.23
N TYR A 3 -14.42 -14.01 9.88
CA TYR A 3 -14.82 -13.01 8.88
C TYR A 3 -14.97 -13.60 7.46
N LEU A 4 -14.04 -14.46 7.05
CA LEU A 4 -14.13 -15.23 5.80
C LEU A 4 -15.42 -16.06 5.73
N ILE A 5 -15.69 -16.84 6.79
CA ILE A 5 -16.85 -17.73 6.84
C ILE A 5 -18.15 -16.92 6.80
N ASP A 6 -18.21 -15.82 7.57
CA ASP A 6 -19.34 -14.89 7.57
C ASP A 6 -19.58 -14.28 6.19
N PHE A 7 -18.53 -13.79 5.52
CA PHE A 7 -18.63 -13.19 4.20
C PHE A 7 -19.19 -14.16 3.14
N ILE A 8 -18.79 -15.42 3.20
CA ILE A 8 -19.22 -16.46 2.24
C ILE A 8 -20.63 -16.96 2.54
N LYS A 9 -20.97 -17.18 3.82
CA LYS A 9 -22.21 -17.83 4.23
C LYS A 9 -23.37 -16.85 4.45
N SER A 10 -23.11 -15.55 4.62
CA SER A 10 -24.19 -14.58 4.79
C SER A 10 -25.14 -14.59 3.60
N LYS A 11 -26.45 -14.71 3.89
CA LYS A 11 -27.51 -14.65 2.87
C LYS A 11 -27.46 -13.33 2.10
N ASP A 12 -27.21 -12.24 2.81
CA ASP A 12 -27.03 -10.91 2.23
C ASP A 12 -25.60 -10.44 2.46
N VAL A 13 -24.85 -10.24 1.38
CA VAL A 13 -23.44 -9.83 1.44
C VAL A 13 -23.28 -8.49 2.16
N THR A 14 -24.30 -7.62 2.10
CA THR A 14 -24.29 -6.29 2.73
C THR A 14 -24.32 -6.35 4.26
N LYS A 15 -24.74 -7.50 4.82
CA LYS A 15 -24.80 -7.74 6.27
C LYS A 15 -23.56 -8.44 6.82
N SER A 16 -22.61 -8.79 5.96
CA SER A 16 -21.36 -9.38 6.43
C SER A 16 -20.53 -8.39 7.23
N LYS A 17 -19.77 -8.91 8.19
CA LYS A 17 -18.96 -8.11 9.13
C LYS A 17 -17.95 -7.20 8.44
N ILE A 18 -17.46 -7.60 7.27
CA ILE A 18 -16.45 -6.85 6.52
C ILE A 18 -17.04 -5.88 5.49
N PHE A 19 -18.35 -5.95 5.20
CA PHE A 19 -18.96 -5.17 4.11
C PHE A 19 -18.76 -3.65 4.28
N SER A 20 -18.92 -3.14 5.50
CA SER A 20 -18.71 -1.72 5.83
C SER A 20 -17.29 -1.24 5.51
N GLN A 21 -16.31 -2.14 5.56
CA GLN A 21 -14.90 -1.85 5.26
C GLN A 21 -14.59 -1.91 3.78
N LEU A 22 -15.38 -2.61 2.97
CA LEU A 22 -15.15 -2.72 1.53
C LEU A 22 -15.38 -1.39 0.80
N LYS A 23 -16.30 -0.56 1.29
CA LYS A 23 -16.72 0.71 0.65
C LYS A 23 -17.10 0.52 -0.83
N CYS A 24 -17.71 -0.62 -1.15
CA CYS A 24 -18.12 -1.01 -2.49
C CYS A 24 -19.65 -1.20 -2.55
N SER A 25 -20.20 -1.29 -3.75
CA SER A 25 -21.61 -1.58 -3.99
C SER A 25 -21.96 -3.03 -3.66
N LYS A 26 -23.26 -3.33 -3.56
CA LYS A 26 -23.74 -4.70 -3.35
C LYS A 26 -23.30 -5.64 -4.48
N GLU A 27 -23.32 -5.16 -5.73
CA GLU A 27 -22.92 -5.95 -6.90
C GLU A 27 -21.41 -6.23 -6.90
N GLU A 28 -20.59 -5.23 -6.58
CA GLU A 28 -19.14 -5.38 -6.38
C GLU A 28 -18.83 -6.39 -5.27
N ALA A 29 -19.53 -6.32 -4.14
CA ALA A 29 -19.36 -7.28 -3.06
C ALA A 29 -19.79 -8.71 -3.44
N GLN A 30 -20.76 -8.87 -4.33
CA GLN A 30 -21.16 -10.18 -4.86
C GLN A 30 -20.06 -10.78 -5.75
N ILE A 31 -19.44 -9.95 -6.60
CA ILE A 31 -18.27 -10.35 -7.41
C ILE A 31 -17.13 -10.79 -6.49
N LEU A 32 -16.76 -9.98 -5.50
CA LEU A 32 -15.73 -10.35 -4.52
C LEU A 32 -16.04 -11.67 -3.80
N ARG A 33 -17.29 -11.87 -3.38
CA ARG A 33 -17.73 -13.10 -2.72
C ARG A 33 -17.63 -14.32 -3.64
N TYR A 34 -17.94 -14.16 -4.93
CA TYR A 34 -17.79 -15.22 -5.91
C TYR A 34 -16.31 -15.61 -6.09
N ILE A 35 -15.44 -14.62 -6.29
CA ILE A 35 -13.99 -14.85 -6.43
C ILE A 35 -13.43 -15.51 -5.16
N THR A 36 -13.87 -15.08 -3.97
CA THR A 36 -13.49 -15.69 -2.69
C THR A 36 -13.89 -17.17 -2.60
N LYS A 37 -15.08 -17.54 -3.09
CA LYS A 37 -15.51 -18.94 -3.11
C LYS A 37 -14.64 -19.79 -4.05
N LYS A 38 -14.29 -19.24 -5.22
CA LYS A 38 -13.40 -19.89 -6.19
C LYS A 38 -11.98 -20.06 -5.63
N TYR A 39 -11.46 -19.05 -4.93
CA TYR A 39 -10.17 -19.12 -4.26
C TYR A 39 -10.09 -20.30 -3.27
N ILE A 40 -11.11 -20.48 -2.43
CA ILE A 40 -11.14 -21.57 -1.42
C ILE A 40 -11.19 -22.97 -2.04
N ILE A 41 -11.76 -23.12 -3.23
CA ILE A 41 -11.80 -24.39 -3.95
C ILE A 41 -10.54 -24.63 -4.81
N GLY A 42 -9.53 -23.75 -4.72
CA GLY A 42 -8.23 -23.90 -5.37
C GLY A 42 -8.07 -23.14 -6.69
N SER A 43 -8.98 -22.22 -7.03
CA SER A 43 -8.85 -21.37 -8.22
C SER A 43 -8.37 -19.98 -7.82
N GLU A 44 -7.05 -19.79 -7.87
CA GLU A 44 -6.40 -18.51 -7.49
C GLU A 44 -6.52 -17.45 -8.58
N ASP A 45 -6.44 -17.86 -9.84
CA ASP A 45 -6.56 -17.00 -11.02
C ASP A 45 -7.88 -17.25 -11.75
N LEU A 46 -8.61 -16.17 -12.04
CA LEU A 46 -9.90 -16.23 -12.70
C LEU A 46 -9.97 -15.26 -13.87
N ASN A 47 -10.58 -15.71 -14.96
CA ASN A 47 -10.87 -14.86 -16.10
C ASN A 47 -12.09 -13.97 -15.84
N VAL A 48 -12.01 -12.70 -16.22
CA VAL A 48 -13.11 -11.74 -16.02
C VAL A 48 -14.37 -12.14 -16.78
N LEU A 49 -14.26 -12.64 -18.02
CA LEU A 49 -15.41 -13.09 -18.80
C LEU A 49 -16.16 -14.20 -18.05
N ASP A 50 -15.43 -15.20 -17.56
CA ASP A 50 -16.02 -16.34 -16.84
C ASP A 50 -16.74 -15.89 -15.56
N ILE A 51 -16.15 -14.96 -14.80
CA ILE A 51 -16.78 -14.38 -13.60
C ILE A 51 -18.11 -13.70 -13.96
N LEU A 52 -18.12 -12.91 -15.03
CA LEU A 52 -19.30 -12.15 -15.43
C LEU A 52 -20.40 -13.06 -15.99
N LEU A 53 -20.04 -14.10 -16.76
CA LEU A 53 -20.99 -15.09 -17.27
C LEU A 53 -21.59 -15.96 -16.16
N ASP A 54 -20.80 -16.32 -15.14
CA ASP A 54 -21.30 -17.11 -14.01
C ASP A 54 -22.23 -16.31 -13.08
N LEU A 55 -22.12 -14.98 -13.06
CA LEU A 55 -22.88 -14.10 -12.18
C LEU A 55 -24.08 -13.42 -12.84
N TYR A 56 -24.03 -13.21 -14.15
CA TYR A 56 -25.02 -12.43 -14.90
C TYR A 56 -25.49 -13.20 -16.13
N GLU A 57 -26.72 -12.92 -16.59
CA GLU A 57 -27.26 -13.61 -17.76
C GLU A 57 -26.52 -13.24 -19.06
N GLU A 58 -26.37 -14.22 -19.94
CA GLU A 58 -25.81 -14.06 -21.29
C GLU A 58 -26.71 -13.24 -22.23
N ARG A 59 -28.02 -13.20 -21.94
CA ARG A 59 -29.01 -12.57 -22.80
C ARG A 59 -28.71 -11.09 -22.95
N ASP A 60 -28.77 -10.60 -24.20
CA ASP A 60 -28.54 -9.21 -24.58
C ASP A 60 -27.20 -8.60 -24.12
N TYR A 61 -26.18 -9.44 -23.90
CA TYR A 61 -24.85 -9.02 -23.46
C TYR A 61 -24.84 -8.20 -22.17
N GLU A 62 -25.80 -8.44 -21.26
CA GLU A 62 -25.93 -7.67 -20.02
C GLU A 62 -24.68 -7.75 -19.14
N TYR A 63 -23.99 -8.89 -19.15
CA TYR A 63 -22.72 -9.10 -18.45
C TYR A 63 -21.63 -8.07 -18.86
N LEU A 64 -21.61 -7.58 -20.12
CA LEU A 64 -20.66 -6.56 -20.56
C LEU A 64 -20.89 -5.21 -19.86
N LYS A 65 -22.14 -4.89 -19.49
CA LYS A 65 -22.47 -3.67 -18.73
C LYS A 65 -21.90 -3.69 -17.30
N LYS A 66 -21.41 -4.85 -16.83
CA LYS A 66 -20.87 -5.07 -15.49
C LYS A 66 -19.35 -4.97 -15.41
N LEU A 67 -18.65 -4.81 -16.54
CA LEU A 67 -17.20 -4.55 -16.59
C LEU A 67 -16.75 -3.37 -15.71
N PRO A 68 -17.49 -2.24 -15.60
CA PRO A 68 -17.13 -1.15 -14.70
C PRO A 68 -17.03 -1.56 -13.22
N LEU A 69 -17.79 -2.56 -12.78
CA LEU A 69 -17.73 -3.05 -11.39
C LEU A 69 -16.39 -3.75 -11.12
N VAL A 70 -15.89 -4.53 -12.09
CA VAL A 70 -14.59 -5.18 -11.99
C VAL A 70 -13.48 -4.14 -12.00
N LYS A 71 -13.58 -3.13 -12.87
CA LYS A 71 -12.65 -2.00 -12.89
C LYS A 71 -12.60 -1.28 -11.54
N ASN A 72 -13.75 -0.96 -10.97
CA ASN A 72 -13.81 -0.33 -9.65
C ASN A 72 -13.16 -1.19 -8.55
N LEU A 73 -13.30 -2.51 -8.58
CA LEU A 73 -12.67 -3.41 -7.61
C LEU A 73 -11.14 -3.47 -7.75
N LEU A 74 -10.63 -3.38 -8.99
CA LEU A 74 -9.20 -3.20 -9.28
C LEU A 74 -8.72 -1.85 -8.74
N ASP A 75 -9.46 -0.77 -9.01
CA ASP A 75 -9.13 0.58 -8.55
C ASP A 75 -9.15 0.68 -7.02
N GLN A 76 -10.06 -0.04 -6.38
CA GLN A 76 -10.13 -0.17 -4.92
C GLN A 76 -9.03 -1.08 -4.35
N GLY A 77 -8.29 -1.80 -5.20
CA GLY A 77 -7.21 -2.72 -4.82
C GLY A 77 -7.67 -3.93 -4.02
N TRP A 78 -8.92 -4.37 -4.17
CA TRP A 78 -9.41 -5.62 -3.58
C TRP A 78 -9.06 -6.83 -4.44
N ILE A 79 -8.92 -6.61 -5.74
CA ILE A 79 -8.41 -7.56 -6.72
C ILE A 79 -7.22 -6.95 -7.45
N VAL A 80 -6.40 -7.80 -8.04
CA VAL A 80 -5.22 -7.42 -8.83
C VAL A 80 -5.18 -8.25 -10.11
N HIS A 81 -4.48 -7.77 -11.13
CA HIS A 81 -4.17 -8.60 -12.29
C HIS A 81 -3.21 -9.72 -11.89
N SER A 82 -3.50 -10.94 -12.34
CA SER A 82 -2.67 -12.13 -12.05
C SER A 82 -1.33 -12.11 -12.79
N SER A 83 -1.29 -11.45 -13.95
CA SER A 83 -0.09 -11.33 -14.78
C SER A 83 0.55 -9.94 -14.65
N PHE A 84 1.88 -9.89 -14.60
CA PHE A 84 2.72 -8.69 -14.82
C PHE A 84 2.63 -8.17 -16.27
N SER A 85 1.49 -8.30 -16.93
CA SER A 85 1.26 -7.62 -18.19
C SER A 85 1.36 -6.12 -17.91
N ASN A 86 2.25 -5.44 -18.64
CA ASN A 86 2.52 -3.99 -18.62
C ASN A 86 1.30 -3.13 -19.02
N LEU A 87 0.09 -3.56 -18.70
CA LEU A 87 -1.15 -2.82 -18.84
C LEU A 87 -1.10 -1.70 -17.79
N LYS A 88 -0.66 -0.52 -18.23
CA LYS A 88 -0.69 0.70 -17.46
C LYS A 88 -2.13 0.91 -16.97
N SER A 89 -2.31 0.87 -15.65
CA SER A 89 -3.61 0.76 -14.96
C SER A 89 -4.62 1.87 -15.27
N ASP A 90 -4.19 3.00 -15.82
CA ASP A 90 -5.06 4.18 -15.98
C ASP A 90 -5.66 4.37 -17.37
N GLU A 91 -5.20 3.65 -18.40
CA GLU A 91 -5.75 3.72 -19.76
C GLU A 91 -6.41 2.43 -20.23
N ASN A 92 -6.64 1.47 -19.33
CA ASN A 92 -7.33 0.24 -19.71
C ASN A 92 -8.80 0.56 -20.04
N THR A 93 -9.15 0.32 -21.29
CA THR A 93 -10.54 0.28 -21.74
C THR A 93 -11.26 -0.84 -21.00
N ASN A 94 -12.56 -0.66 -20.72
CA ASN A 94 -13.34 -1.72 -20.07
C ASN A 94 -13.30 -3.03 -20.88
N LEU A 95 -13.10 -2.97 -22.19
CA LEU A 95 -13.02 -4.14 -23.06
C LEU A 95 -11.74 -4.95 -22.87
N GLU A 96 -10.60 -4.32 -22.58
CA GLU A 96 -9.36 -5.04 -22.29
C GLU A 96 -9.46 -5.89 -21.02
N LEU A 97 -10.33 -5.48 -20.08
CA LEU A 97 -10.59 -6.27 -18.88
C LEU A 97 -11.26 -7.61 -19.18
N LEU A 98 -12.03 -7.71 -20.28
CA LEU A 98 -12.89 -8.87 -20.54
C LEU A 98 -12.12 -10.19 -20.53
N TYR A 99 -10.94 -10.22 -21.12
CA TYR A 99 -10.10 -11.42 -21.19
C TYR A 99 -8.93 -11.40 -20.21
N SER A 100 -8.89 -10.43 -19.29
CA SER A 100 -7.85 -10.36 -18.27
C SER A 100 -8.07 -11.40 -17.18
N ASN A 101 -6.96 -11.87 -16.60
CA ASN A 101 -6.99 -12.71 -15.41
C ASN A 101 -6.76 -11.85 -14.16
N ILE A 102 -7.56 -12.11 -13.13
CA ILE A 102 -7.52 -11.40 -11.86
C ILE A 102 -7.46 -12.39 -10.69
N ALA A 103 -6.88 -11.93 -9.59
CA ALA A 103 -6.77 -12.64 -8.33
C ALA A 103 -7.15 -11.73 -7.15
N LEU A 104 -7.40 -12.32 -5.98
CA LEU A 104 -7.61 -11.56 -4.75
C LEU A 104 -6.32 -10.86 -4.33
N SER A 105 -6.42 -9.61 -3.88
CA SER A 105 -5.27 -8.89 -3.35
C SER A 105 -4.92 -9.37 -1.94
N LEU A 106 -3.64 -9.27 -1.56
CA LEU A 106 -3.20 -9.57 -0.18
C LEU A 106 -3.95 -8.74 0.87
N SER A 107 -4.26 -7.48 0.56
CA SER A 107 -5.05 -6.60 1.44
C SER A 107 -6.43 -7.19 1.69
N PHE A 108 -7.09 -7.71 0.66
CA PHE A 108 -8.39 -8.34 0.81
C PHE A 108 -8.30 -9.67 1.58
N LEU A 109 -7.26 -10.48 1.34
CA LEU A 109 -7.03 -11.71 2.10
C LEU A 109 -6.86 -11.41 3.60
N LYS A 110 -6.04 -10.43 3.96
CA LYS A 110 -5.89 -9.99 5.36
C LYS A 110 -7.21 -9.53 5.98
N LEU A 111 -8.01 -8.75 5.23
CA LEU A 111 -9.34 -8.35 5.68
C LEU A 111 -10.25 -9.56 5.96
N LEU A 112 -10.18 -10.62 5.15
CA LEU A 112 -10.94 -11.85 5.36
C LEU A 112 -10.44 -12.68 6.56
N GLU A 113 -9.14 -12.61 6.87
CA GLU A 113 -8.53 -13.33 7.99
C GLU A 113 -8.81 -12.64 9.33
N GLU A 114 -8.50 -11.34 9.40
CA GLU A 114 -8.41 -10.53 10.61
C GLU A 114 -9.65 -9.66 10.82
N GLY A 115 -10.45 -9.44 9.78
CA GLY A 115 -11.67 -8.63 9.85
C GLY A 115 -11.42 -7.14 10.02
N ASN A 116 -10.17 -6.72 9.98
CA ASN A 116 -9.76 -5.33 9.90
C ASN A 116 -8.59 -5.23 8.92
N LEU A 117 -8.32 -4.01 8.46
CA LEU A 117 -7.10 -3.68 7.71
C LEU A 117 -6.09 -2.94 8.61
N GLU A 118 -6.36 -2.87 9.90
CA GLU A 118 -5.62 -2.04 10.84
C GLU A 118 -4.33 -2.74 11.24
N LEU A 119 -3.23 -2.47 10.51
CA LEU A 119 -1.91 -2.74 11.09
C LEU A 119 -1.80 -1.96 12.41
N ILE A 120 -1.52 -2.69 13.48
CA ILE A 120 -1.50 -2.25 14.88
C ILE A 120 -0.55 -1.05 15.00
N LEU A 121 -1.06 0.11 15.44
CA LEU A 121 -0.23 1.26 15.75
C LEU A 121 0.47 1.05 17.10
N PRO A 122 1.75 1.43 17.26
CA PRO A 122 2.48 1.28 18.52
C PRO A 122 1.76 2.05 19.63
N GLU A 123 1.60 1.50 20.84
CA GLU A 123 1.01 2.23 21.97
C GLU A 123 1.82 3.49 22.34
N ILE A 124 1.19 4.49 22.98
CA ILE A 124 1.92 5.67 23.46
C ILE A 124 2.67 5.28 24.74
N LYS A 125 3.88 4.74 24.58
CA LYS A 125 4.83 4.40 25.65
C LYS A 125 6.23 4.89 25.26
N PRO A 126 7.10 5.21 26.23
CA PRO A 126 8.45 5.66 25.92
C PRO A 126 9.26 4.57 25.21
N TYR A 127 10.14 4.97 24.30
CA TYR A 127 11.11 4.06 23.69
C TYR A 127 12.06 3.56 24.77
N THR A 128 12.14 2.24 24.88
CA THR A 128 13.03 1.58 25.85
C THR A 128 14.46 1.47 25.32
N ASP A 129 14.60 1.26 24.01
CA ASP A 129 15.87 1.20 23.29
C ASP A 129 15.77 1.81 21.88
N HIS A 130 16.91 1.85 21.18
CA HIS A 130 17.00 2.41 19.83
C HIS A 130 16.34 1.51 18.77
N LEU A 131 16.22 0.20 19.02
CA LEU A 131 15.61 -0.74 18.08
C LEU A 131 14.10 -0.53 18.02
N GLU A 132 13.46 -0.28 19.16
CA GLU A 132 12.03 0.03 19.22
C GLU A 132 11.70 1.32 18.44
N TYR A 133 12.58 2.32 18.49
CA TYR A 133 12.46 3.51 17.66
C TYR A 133 12.67 3.23 16.17
N LEU A 134 13.69 2.43 15.84
CA LEU A 134 13.95 2.02 14.47
C LEU A 134 12.80 1.20 13.87
N GLN A 135 12.14 0.35 14.64
CA GLN A 135 10.97 -0.40 14.18
C GLN A 135 9.85 0.53 13.72
N ASP A 136 9.53 1.56 14.51
CA ASP A 136 8.51 2.53 14.13
C ASP A 136 8.93 3.34 12.89
N GLN A 137 10.19 3.75 12.80
CA GLN A 137 10.73 4.48 11.65
C GLN A 137 10.80 3.62 10.38
N PHE A 138 11.21 2.37 10.47
CA PHE A 138 11.24 1.44 9.34
C PHE A 138 9.82 1.14 8.86
N PHE A 139 8.86 1.02 9.78
CA PHE A 139 7.47 0.91 9.41
C PHE A 139 6.96 2.18 8.69
N ARG A 140 7.42 3.36 9.10
CA ARG A 140 7.16 4.61 8.36
C ARG A 140 7.74 4.56 6.94
N ILE A 141 8.97 4.07 6.77
CA ILE A 141 9.59 3.88 5.45
C ILE A 141 8.79 2.89 4.58
N ASP A 142 8.35 1.76 5.13
CA ASP A 142 7.53 0.79 4.39
C ASP A 142 6.23 1.40 3.87
N LEU A 143 5.60 2.29 4.66
CA LEU A 143 4.40 3.01 4.24
C LEU A 143 4.70 4.01 3.13
N TYR A 144 5.83 4.72 3.19
CA TYR A 144 6.28 5.59 2.11
C TYR A 144 6.57 4.82 0.82
N GLN A 145 7.26 3.68 0.90
CA GLN A 145 7.54 2.83 -0.26
C GLN A 145 6.24 2.34 -0.91
N LYS A 146 5.29 1.84 -0.11
CA LYS A 146 3.96 1.42 -0.60
C LYS A 146 3.23 2.57 -1.29
N LEU A 147 3.31 3.78 -0.74
CA LEU A 147 2.75 4.97 -1.37
C LEU A 147 3.48 5.33 -2.67
N ALA A 148 4.80 5.27 -2.71
CA ALA A 148 5.60 5.54 -3.91
C ALA A 148 5.26 4.56 -5.05
N SER A 149 5.22 3.26 -4.77
CA SER A 149 4.82 2.24 -5.75
C SER A 149 3.37 2.43 -6.21
N SER A 150 2.47 2.86 -5.31
CA SER A 150 1.08 3.13 -5.66
C SER A 150 0.91 4.39 -6.52
N LYS A 151 1.80 5.39 -6.40
CA LYS A 151 1.81 6.61 -7.23
C LYS A 151 2.23 6.32 -8.67
N GLN A 152 3.22 5.45 -8.87
CA GLN A 152 3.68 5.03 -10.21
C GLN A 152 2.57 4.31 -11.00
N ASN A 153 1.59 3.74 -10.31
CA ASN A 153 0.41 3.10 -10.90
C ASN A 153 -0.77 4.06 -11.14
N PHE A 154 -0.56 5.38 -11.08
CA PHE A 154 -1.48 6.49 -11.41
C PHE A 154 -2.86 6.54 -10.72
N ASN A 155 -3.24 5.55 -9.91
CA ASN A 155 -4.51 5.50 -9.20
C ASN A 155 -4.53 6.32 -7.89
N ILE A 156 -4.15 7.60 -7.98
CA ILE A 156 -3.88 8.54 -6.87
C ILE A 156 -5.09 8.72 -5.93
N ASN A 157 -6.30 8.44 -6.42
CA ASN A 157 -7.57 8.60 -5.71
C ASN A 157 -8.19 7.30 -5.18
N SER A 158 -7.47 6.18 -5.25
CA SER A 158 -7.99 4.92 -4.69
C SER A 158 -8.24 5.02 -3.18
N PRO A 159 -9.30 4.36 -2.66
CA PRO A 159 -9.54 4.24 -1.23
C PRO A 159 -8.34 3.64 -0.47
N ASN A 160 -7.52 2.81 -1.11
CA ASN A 160 -6.31 2.24 -0.52
C ASN A 160 -5.20 3.28 -0.33
N ILE A 161 -4.93 4.16 -1.31
CA ILE A 161 -3.96 5.25 -1.12
C ILE A 161 -4.43 6.21 -0.02
N SER A 162 -5.72 6.53 0.02
CA SER A 162 -6.28 7.38 1.07
C SER A 162 -6.11 6.77 2.47
N ARG A 163 -6.31 5.44 2.59
CA ARG A 163 -6.06 4.70 3.84
C ARG A 163 -4.57 4.71 4.21
N LEU A 164 -3.67 4.45 3.26
CA LEU A 164 -2.22 4.47 3.50
C LEU A 164 -1.74 5.86 3.94
N LYS A 165 -2.21 6.94 3.31
CA LYS A 165 -1.89 8.32 3.71
C LYS A 165 -2.36 8.63 5.13
N ASN A 166 -3.61 8.29 5.46
CA ASN A 166 -4.15 8.47 6.82
C ASN A 166 -3.36 7.67 7.84
N LYS A 167 -2.97 6.44 7.49
CA LYS A 167 -2.18 5.57 8.35
C LYS A 167 -0.78 6.14 8.61
N LEU A 168 -0.10 6.60 7.57
CA LEU A 168 1.21 7.23 7.67
C LEU A 168 1.12 8.43 8.62
N LYS A 169 0.13 9.31 8.44
CA LYS A 169 -0.09 10.47 9.32
C LYS A 169 -0.32 10.08 10.79
N LEU A 170 -1.08 9.02 11.03
CA LEU A 170 -1.31 8.51 12.40
C LEU A 170 -0.04 7.92 13.01
N LEU A 171 0.76 7.20 12.22
CA LEU A 171 2.04 6.65 12.66
C LEU A 171 3.05 7.77 12.98
N GLU A 172 3.18 8.77 12.12
CA GLU A 172 4.05 9.93 12.34
C GLU A 172 3.70 10.65 13.64
N LYS A 173 2.40 10.93 13.84
CA LYS A 173 1.92 11.53 15.09
C LYS A 173 2.25 10.64 16.31
N ARG A 174 2.11 9.32 16.16
CA ARG A 174 2.41 8.38 17.25
C ARG A 174 3.89 8.36 17.59
N ILE A 175 4.77 8.42 16.59
CA ILE A 175 6.22 8.52 16.79
C ILE A 175 6.56 9.82 17.53
N GLU A 176 5.98 10.95 17.13
CA GLU A 176 6.16 12.24 17.82
C GLU A 176 5.68 12.18 19.28
N GLU A 177 4.50 11.62 19.52
CA GLU A 177 3.94 11.43 20.88
C GLU A 177 4.85 10.54 21.75
N ARG A 178 5.36 9.44 21.18
CA ARG A 178 6.28 8.52 21.86
C ARG A 178 7.64 9.16 22.13
N LEU A 179 8.19 9.93 21.19
CA LEU A 179 9.40 10.72 21.40
C LEU A 179 9.22 11.73 22.53
N GLY A 180 8.07 12.42 22.58
CA GLY A 180 7.77 13.41 23.62
C GLY A 180 7.73 12.84 25.04
N VAL A 181 7.35 11.57 25.22
CA VAL A 181 7.35 10.89 26.53
C VAL A 181 8.66 10.13 26.82
N THR A 182 9.54 9.99 25.82
CA THR A 182 10.82 9.29 25.94
C THR A 182 11.85 10.22 26.58
N LYS A 183 12.31 9.86 27.79
CA LYS A 183 13.36 10.63 28.50
C LYS A 183 14.77 10.26 28.08
N LYS A 184 14.97 9.04 27.59
CA LYS A 184 16.26 8.55 27.13
C LYS A 184 16.57 9.19 25.78
N GLU A 185 17.79 9.67 25.63
CA GLU A 185 18.22 10.28 24.39
C GLU A 185 18.42 9.20 23.31
N ILE A 186 17.84 9.41 22.12
CA ILE A 186 17.94 8.49 20.99
C ILE A 186 19.12 8.92 20.12
N GLU A 187 20.07 8.02 19.84
CA GLU A 187 21.30 8.33 19.10
C GLU A 187 21.02 8.88 17.70
N ILE A 188 20.06 8.30 17.00
CA ILE A 188 19.66 8.74 15.65
C ILE A 188 19.10 10.16 15.67
N GLU A 189 18.35 10.53 16.71
CA GLU A 189 17.86 11.90 16.89
C GLU A 189 19.00 12.89 17.16
N LYS A 190 20.15 12.43 17.70
CA LYS A 190 21.35 13.28 17.81
C LYS A 190 21.93 13.57 16.45
N ILE A 191 22.09 12.54 15.62
CA ILE A 191 22.59 12.67 14.24
C ILE A 191 21.74 13.69 13.48
N PHE A 192 20.41 13.58 13.58
CA PHE A 192 19.49 14.52 12.93
C PHE A 192 19.68 15.97 13.39
N LYS A 193 19.98 16.20 14.66
CA LYS A 193 20.23 17.54 15.20
C LYS A 193 21.62 18.06 14.83
N GLU A 194 22.64 17.23 14.93
CA GLU A 194 24.03 17.57 14.62
C GLU A 194 24.17 18.03 13.17
N TYR A 195 23.62 17.25 12.24
CA TYR A 195 23.65 17.57 10.82
C TYR A 195 22.47 18.45 10.36
N HIS A 196 21.60 18.88 11.27
CA HIS A 196 20.44 19.75 10.98
C HIS A 196 19.57 19.21 9.83
N PHE A 197 19.20 17.93 9.90
CA PHE A 197 18.43 17.27 8.85
C PHE A 197 17.02 17.82 8.73
N ASN A 198 16.61 18.11 7.50
CA ASN A 198 15.22 18.34 7.17
C ASN A 198 14.43 17.01 7.11
N GLU A 199 13.10 17.07 7.06
CA GLU A 199 12.27 15.86 7.09
C GLU A 199 12.54 14.88 5.94
N LYS A 200 12.87 15.38 4.73
CA LYS A 200 13.19 14.51 3.58
C LYS A 200 14.56 13.85 3.76
N GLU A 201 15.55 14.58 4.27
CA GLU A 201 16.87 14.04 4.61
C GLU A 201 16.77 12.94 5.67
N LYS A 202 15.93 13.13 6.71
CA LYS A 202 15.66 12.09 7.72
C LYS A 202 15.06 10.83 7.09
N ILE A 203 14.08 10.98 6.20
CA ILE A 203 13.44 9.85 5.51
C ILE A 203 14.46 9.09 4.66
N ILE A 204 15.29 9.79 3.89
CA ILE A 204 16.36 9.20 3.07
C ILE A 204 17.34 8.43 3.96
N PHE A 205 17.83 9.05 5.04
CA PHE A 205 18.76 8.42 5.97
C PHE A 205 18.17 7.15 6.60
N LEU A 206 16.93 7.20 7.06
CA LEU A 206 16.24 6.04 7.65
C LEU A 206 15.97 4.94 6.64
N ALA A 207 15.72 5.28 5.38
CA ALA A 207 15.53 4.32 4.30
C ALA A 207 16.82 3.53 4.02
N LEU A 208 17.96 4.24 3.93
CA LEU A 208 19.26 3.58 3.76
C LEU A 208 19.64 2.75 4.99
N LEU A 209 19.41 3.28 6.20
CA LEU A 209 19.65 2.55 7.43
C LEU A 209 18.83 1.25 7.50
N LYS A 210 17.57 1.29 7.06
CA LYS A 210 16.72 0.10 6.96
C LYS A 210 17.34 -0.96 6.05
N GLU A 211 17.83 -0.56 4.89
CA GLU A 211 18.42 -1.48 3.91
C GLU A 211 19.72 -2.11 4.42
N GLU A 212 20.57 -1.33 5.12
CA GLU A 212 21.75 -1.87 5.82
C GLU A 212 21.36 -2.90 6.89
N TYR A 213 20.28 -2.65 7.65
CA TYR A 213 19.79 -3.57 8.68
C TYR A 213 19.16 -4.85 8.09
N GLU A 214 18.45 -4.75 6.97
CA GLU A 214 17.77 -5.87 6.33
C GLU A 214 18.72 -6.73 5.47
N GLY A 215 19.88 -6.20 5.10
CA GLY A 215 20.88 -6.90 4.29
C GLY A 215 20.40 -7.21 2.87
N SER A 216 19.42 -6.44 2.37
CA SER A 216 18.83 -6.63 1.04
C SER A 216 19.61 -5.92 -0.07
N GLU A 217 19.62 -6.51 -1.27
CA GLU A 217 20.25 -5.90 -2.44
C GLU A 217 19.40 -4.73 -3.02
N GLY A 218 19.75 -3.50 -2.65
CA GLY A 218 19.96 -2.38 -3.57
C GLY A 218 18.77 -1.56 -4.09
N VAL A 219 17.51 -1.81 -3.69
CA VAL A 219 16.37 -1.00 -4.18
C VAL A 219 16.36 0.38 -3.52
N LEU A 220 16.61 0.47 -2.21
CA LEU A 220 16.66 1.77 -1.53
C LEU A 220 18.01 2.48 -1.68
N ARG A 221 19.01 1.83 -2.29
CA ARG A 221 20.27 2.45 -2.71
C ARG A 221 20.14 3.14 -4.07
N ASP A 222 19.16 2.79 -4.89
CA ASP A 222 18.93 3.47 -6.16
C ASP A 222 18.42 4.91 -5.93
N MET A 223 19.12 5.88 -6.53
CA MET A 223 18.82 7.30 -6.35
C MET A 223 17.38 7.64 -6.79
N ASN A 224 16.88 7.03 -7.87
CA ASN A 224 15.51 7.31 -8.32
C ASN A 224 14.48 6.79 -7.32
N SER A 225 14.74 5.63 -6.70
CA SER A 225 13.90 5.04 -5.67
C SER A 225 13.84 5.93 -4.42
N LEU A 226 14.96 6.51 -3.99
CA LEU A 226 15.00 7.48 -2.89
C LEU A 226 14.28 8.78 -3.24
N VAL A 227 14.47 9.31 -4.45
CA VAL A 227 13.76 10.50 -4.93
C VAL A 227 12.26 10.25 -4.94
N ASP A 228 11.80 9.10 -5.45
CA ASP A 228 10.39 8.73 -5.52
C ASP A 228 9.77 8.54 -4.12
N LEU A 229 10.56 8.09 -3.14
CA LEU A 229 10.15 7.96 -1.73
C LEU A 229 9.74 9.30 -1.12
N VAL A 230 10.50 10.36 -1.41
CA VAL A 230 10.31 11.71 -0.83
C VAL A 230 9.59 12.70 -1.75
N SER A 231 9.05 12.23 -2.88
CA SER A 231 8.39 13.07 -3.89
C SER A 231 6.95 12.63 -4.15
N PHE A 232 6.04 13.59 -4.30
CA PHE A 232 4.63 13.34 -4.64
C PHE A 232 4.32 13.56 -6.12
N ASP A 233 5.05 14.44 -6.79
CA ASP A 233 4.89 14.77 -8.20
C ASP A 233 6.24 15.00 -8.90
N GLU A 234 6.23 15.19 -10.22
CA GLU A 234 7.45 15.38 -11.02
C GLU A 234 8.23 16.64 -10.65
N TYR A 235 7.54 17.71 -10.23
CA TYR A 235 8.21 18.93 -9.80
C TYR A 235 9.00 18.70 -8.51
N GLU A 236 8.40 18.00 -7.56
CA GLU A 236 9.08 17.56 -6.35
C GLU A 236 10.23 16.60 -6.65
N ARG A 237 10.10 15.70 -7.63
CA ARG A 237 11.22 14.80 -8.02
C ARG A 237 12.43 15.60 -8.47
N ILE A 238 12.24 16.59 -9.35
CA ILE A 238 13.32 17.45 -9.84
C ILE A 238 13.96 18.20 -8.67
N LYS A 239 13.13 18.79 -7.79
CA LYS A 239 13.61 19.53 -6.63
C LYS A 239 14.39 18.63 -5.66
N ASN A 240 13.85 17.46 -5.33
CA ASN A 240 14.40 16.55 -4.33
C ASN A 240 15.63 15.81 -4.82
N ARG A 241 15.87 15.73 -6.13
CA ARG A 241 17.11 15.17 -6.69
C ARG A 241 18.34 15.90 -6.16
N SER A 242 18.25 17.21 -5.93
CA SER A 242 19.32 18.00 -5.32
C SER A 242 19.72 17.57 -3.90
N LEU A 243 18.91 16.74 -3.22
CA LEU A 243 19.27 16.16 -1.93
C LEU A 243 20.29 15.01 -2.05
N LEU A 244 20.49 14.49 -3.25
CA LEU A 244 21.31 13.31 -3.54
C LEU A 244 22.39 13.59 -4.63
N GLU A 245 22.55 14.84 -5.04
CA GLU A 245 23.56 15.27 -6.01
C GLU A 245 24.82 15.81 -5.32
N GLU A 246 25.92 15.92 -6.07
CA GLU A 246 27.16 16.52 -5.59
C GLU A 246 26.90 17.91 -5.01
N GLY A 247 27.36 18.13 -3.77
CA GLY A 247 27.12 19.37 -3.03
C GLY A 247 25.87 19.33 -2.13
N SER A 248 25.10 18.24 -2.13
CA SER A 248 24.08 18.00 -1.12
C SER A 248 24.72 17.76 0.24
N LYS A 249 24.01 18.10 1.32
CA LYS A 249 24.51 17.90 2.69
C LYS A 249 24.81 16.43 2.97
N LEU A 250 23.96 15.52 2.49
CA LEU A 250 24.10 14.09 2.71
C LEU A 250 25.42 13.54 2.12
N ILE A 251 25.87 14.11 1.00
CA ILE A 251 27.14 13.72 0.36
C ILE A 251 28.33 14.49 0.97
N ILE A 252 28.21 15.81 1.19
CA ILE A 252 29.30 16.63 1.76
C ILE A 252 29.74 16.11 3.13
N GLU A 253 28.77 15.72 3.95
CA GLU A 253 29.01 15.21 5.31
C GLU A 253 29.36 13.72 5.34
N ASN A 254 29.59 13.09 4.17
CA ASN A 254 29.87 11.66 3.98
C ASN A 254 28.86 10.74 4.67
N ILE A 255 27.58 11.12 4.63
CA ILE A 255 26.49 10.34 5.21
C ILE A 255 26.00 9.30 4.20
N ILE A 256 26.13 9.61 2.90
CA ILE A 256 25.85 8.70 1.79
C ILE A 256 26.96 8.84 0.75
N ASP A 257 27.40 7.71 0.19
CA ASP A 257 28.35 7.65 -0.92
C ASP A 257 27.61 7.28 -2.21
N TYR A 258 27.75 8.12 -3.24
CA TYR A 258 27.23 7.93 -4.60
C TYR A 258 28.27 8.22 -5.67
#